data_AF-A0A164J4I9-F1
#
_entry.id   AF-A0A164J4I9-F1
#
_cell.length_a   1.000
_cell.length_b   1.000
_cell.length_c   1.000
_cell.angle_alpha   90.00
_cell.angle_beta   90.00
_cell.angle_gamma   90.00
#
_symmetry.space_group_name_H-M   'P 1'
#
loop_
_entity.id
_entity.type
_entity.pdbx_description
1 polymer ?
#
loop_
_entity_poly.entity_id
_entity_poly.type
_entity_poly.pdbx_seq_one_letter_code
_entity_poly.pdbx_strand_id
1 'polypeptide(L)'
;MLKKDVAWFWDNQQQKALSELRNAMSSLPILRLFDVNRSVVVSVDASPIGIGAVLMQEGQPVAFSSTTLTVTQKRYCQIEKELLAVQFGLAR
;
A
#
# COMPACT_ATOMS: atom_id res chain seq x y z
N MET A 1 -7.66 -15.83 12.69
CA MET A 1 -6.42 -15.84 13.49
C MET A 1 -5.65 -17.12 13.18
N LEU A 2 -4.48 -17.01 12.55
CA LEU A 2 -3.54 -18.12 12.39
C LEU A 2 -2.89 -18.39 13.75
N LYS A 3 -3.16 -19.54 14.36
CA LYS A 3 -2.45 -19.99 15.57
C LYS A 3 -1.19 -20.73 15.12
N LYS A 4 -0.05 -20.46 15.77
CA LYS A 4 1.12 -21.32 15.64
C LYS A 4 0.73 -22.74 16.08
N ASP A 5 1.26 -23.74 15.39
CA ASP A 5 1.09 -25.18 15.67
C ASP A 5 -0.29 -25.79 15.35
N VAL A 6 -1.09 -25.15 14.51
CA VAL A 6 -2.30 -25.75 13.91
C VAL A 6 -2.02 -26.15 12.47
N ALA A 7 -2.40 -27.37 12.09
CA ALA A 7 -2.29 -27.84 10.71
C ALA A 7 -3.01 -26.88 9.77
N TRP A 8 -2.29 -26.42 8.74
CA TRP A 8 -2.84 -25.53 7.74
C TRP A 8 -3.89 -26.27 6.91
N PHE A 9 -5.15 -25.87 7.04
CA PHE A 9 -6.25 -26.47 6.30
C PHE A 9 -6.77 -25.47 5.26
N TRP A 10 -6.54 -25.77 3.99
CA TRP A 10 -6.98 -24.97 2.85
C TRP A 10 -7.88 -25.81 1.95
N ASP A 11 -9.18 -25.52 2.00
CA ASP A 11 -10.21 -26.22 1.24
C ASP A 11 -11.00 -25.21 0.40
N ASN A 12 -12.04 -25.70 -0.29
CA ASN A 12 -12.87 -24.96 -1.22
C ASN A 12 -13.48 -23.69 -0.61
N GLN A 13 -13.80 -23.69 0.69
CA GLN A 13 -14.33 -22.50 1.36
C GLN A 13 -13.29 -21.37 1.46
N GLN A 14 -12.04 -21.68 1.85
CA GLN A 14 -10.95 -20.70 1.91
C GLN A 14 -10.59 -20.19 0.51
N GLN A 15 -10.56 -21.10 -0.47
CA GLN A 15 -10.30 -20.73 -1.87
C GLN A 15 -11.39 -19.83 -2.44
N LYS A 16 -12.67 -20.12 -2.16
CA LYS A 16 -13.81 -19.30 -2.58
C LYS A 16 -13.75 -17.91 -1.94
N ALA A 17 -13.53 -17.83 -0.63
CA ALA A 17 -13.40 -16.56 0.08
C ALA A 17 -12.22 -15.71 -0.46
N LEU A 18 -11.08 -16.34 -0.78
CA LEU A 18 -9.94 -15.65 -1.39
C LEU A 18 -10.28 -15.15 -2.80
N SER A 19 -10.98 -15.94 -3.60
CA SER A 19 -11.39 -15.57 -4.96
C SER A 19 -12.37 -14.39 -4.94
N GLU A 20 -13.36 -14.43 -4.06
CA GLU A 20 -14.30 -13.32 -3.85
C GLU A 20 -13.58 -12.04 -3.41
N LEU A 21 -12.62 -12.15 -2.48
CA LEU A 21 -11.80 -11.02 -2.07
C LEU A 21 -10.97 -10.45 -3.22
N ARG A 22 -10.35 -11.31 -4.04
CA ARG A 22 -9.57 -10.88 -5.23
C ARG A 22 -10.47 -10.15 -6.23
N ASN A 23 -11.66 -10.66 -6.48
CA ASN A 23 -12.62 -10.02 -7.38
C ASN A 23 -13.09 -8.66 -6.82
N ALA A 24 -13.39 -8.60 -5.53
CA ALA A 24 -13.73 -7.35 -4.86
C ALA A 24 -12.58 -6.32 -4.94
N MET A 25 -11.33 -6.75 -4.69
CA MET A 25 -10.16 -5.88 -4.81
C MET A 25 -9.91 -5.41 -6.24
N SER A 26 -10.21 -6.23 -7.24
CA SER A 26 -10.10 -5.87 -8.66
C SER A 26 -11.19 -4.88 -9.10
N SER A 27 -12.28 -4.76 -8.33
CA SER A 27 -13.43 -3.89 -8.61
C SER A 27 -13.44 -2.56 -7.83
N LEU A 28 -12.57 -2.41 -6.82
CA LEU A 28 -12.39 -1.16 -6.06
C LEU A 28 -11.89 -0.04 -7.00
N PRO A 29 -12.14 1.24 -6.66
CA PRO A 29 -12.14 2.33 -7.63
C PRO A 29 -10.84 2.32 -8.44
N ILE A 30 -11.03 1.97 -9.71
CA ILE A 30 -10.13 2.19 -10.83
C ILE A 30 -9.65 3.63 -10.66
N LEU A 31 -8.34 3.81 -10.58
CA LEU A 31 -7.68 5.10 -10.34
C LEU A 31 -8.46 6.27 -10.92
N ARG A 32 -8.72 7.28 -10.09
CA ARG A 32 -9.33 8.52 -10.58
C ARG A 32 -8.35 9.23 -11.50
N LEU A 33 -8.87 9.83 -12.58
CA LEU A 33 -8.08 10.75 -13.40
C LEU A 33 -7.74 12.02 -12.61
N PHE A 34 -6.48 12.43 -12.68
CA PHE A 34 -6.01 13.63 -11.99
C PHE A 34 -6.71 14.89 -12.50
N ASP A 35 -7.19 15.73 -11.58
CA ASP A 35 -7.82 17.01 -11.86
C ASP A 35 -7.02 18.15 -11.21
N VAL A 36 -6.49 19.06 -12.03
CA VAL A 36 -5.65 20.19 -11.59
C VAL A 36 -6.38 21.15 -10.64
N ASN A 37 -7.72 21.20 -10.72
CA ASN A 37 -8.52 22.12 -9.90
C ASN A 37 -8.87 21.57 -8.52
N ARG A 38 -8.52 20.31 -8.23
CA ARG A 38 -8.87 19.65 -6.96
C ARG A 38 -7.68 19.58 -6.03
N SER A 39 -7.96 19.72 -4.74
CA SER A 39 -6.96 19.54 -3.69
C SER A 39 -6.38 18.13 -3.73
N VAL A 40 -5.07 18.06 -3.55
CA VAL A 40 -4.30 16.83 -3.53
C VAL A 40 -3.94 16.46 -2.09
N VAL A 41 -4.09 15.19 -1.75
CA VAL A 41 -3.59 14.62 -0.50
C VAL A 41 -2.61 13.50 -0.85
N VAL A 42 -1.37 13.61 -0.37
CA VAL A 42 -0.39 12.52 -0.47
C VAL A 42 -0.36 11.79 0.87
N SER A 43 -0.74 10.52 0.86
CA SER A 43 -0.56 9.63 2.00
C SER A 43 0.69 8.78 1.78
N VAL A 44 1.53 8.65 2.79
CA VAL A 44 2.76 7.86 2.72
C VAL A 44 2.82 6.90 3.90
N ASP A 45 3.51 5.79 3.69
CA ASP A 45 3.74 4.80 4.74
C ASP A 45 5.12 4.16 4.57
N ALA A 46 5.76 3.84 5.69
CA ALA A 46 7.07 3.23 5.72
C ALA A 46 7.08 1.92 6.52
N SER A 47 7.52 0.86 5.86
CA SER A 47 7.77 -0.43 6.49
C SER A 47 9.27 -0.68 6.71
N PRO A 48 9.66 -1.72 7.45
CA PRO A 48 11.07 -2.10 7.59
C PRO A 48 11.77 -2.43 6.27
N ILE A 49 11.01 -2.78 5.23
CA ILE A 49 11.54 -3.30 3.96
C ILE A 49 11.32 -2.38 2.77
N GLY A 50 10.36 -1.46 2.83
CA GLY A 50 9.90 -0.68 1.69
C GLY A 50 9.05 0.50 2.13
N ILE A 51 8.87 1.45 1.21
CA ILE A 51 8.05 2.65 1.41
C ILE A 51 7.01 2.74 0.30
N GLY A 52 5.87 3.34 0.62
CA GLY A 52 4.76 3.54 -0.29
C GLY A 52 4.21 4.95 -0.20
N ALA A 53 3.61 5.41 -1.29
CA ALA A 53 2.90 6.67 -1.40
C ALA A 53 1.64 6.50 -2.24
N VAL A 54 0.58 7.19 -1.86
CA VAL A 54 -0.69 7.25 -2.56
C VAL A 54 -1.06 8.71 -2.78
N LEU A 55 -1.23 9.07 -4.04
CA LEU A 55 -1.80 10.34 -4.45
C LEU A 55 -3.33 10.22 -4.43
N MET A 56 -4.01 11.09 -3.68
CA MET A 56 -5.46 11.06 -3.54
C MET A 56 -6.09 12.41 -3.87
N GLN A 57 -7.29 12.38 -4.45
CA GLN A 57 -8.15 13.54 -4.64
C GLN A 57 -9.57 13.18 -4.21
N GLU A 58 -10.16 14.00 -3.33
CA GLU A 58 -11.49 13.79 -2.73
C GLU A 58 -11.71 12.36 -2.19
N GLY A 59 -10.71 11.82 -1.51
CA GLY A 59 -10.79 10.48 -0.92
C GLY A 59 -10.68 9.32 -1.90
N GLN A 60 -10.36 9.57 -3.18
CA GLN A 60 -10.09 8.51 -4.17
C GLN A 60 -8.63 8.52 -4.62
N PRO A 61 -8.02 7.34 -4.80
CA PRO A 61 -6.64 7.22 -5.28
C PRO A 61 -6.54 7.61 -6.76
N VAL A 62 -5.55 8.42 -7.09
CA VAL A 62 -5.18 8.86 -8.44
C VAL A 62 -3.95 8.09 -8.94
N ALA A 63 -2.97 7.89 -8.05
CA ALA A 63 -1.75 7.15 -8.37
C ALA A 63 -1.19 6.47 -7.12
N PHE A 64 -0.51 5.34 -7.34
CA PHE A 64 0.25 4.62 -6.31
C PHE A 64 1.72 4.59 -6.71
N SER A 65 2.60 4.76 -5.74
CA SER A 65 4.03 4.57 -5.91
C SER A 65 4.59 3.77 -4.75
N SER A 66 5.47 2.83 -5.02
CA SER A 66 6.16 2.06 -3.98
C SER A 66 7.56 1.72 -4.41
N THR A 67 8.44 1.54 -3.43
CA THR A 67 9.79 1.03 -3.67
C THR A 67 10.32 0.27 -2.47
N THR A 68 11.25 -0.64 -2.73
CA THR A 68 11.95 -1.39 -1.69
C THR A 68 13.13 -0.57 -1.20
N LEU A 69 13.36 -0.55 0.11
CA LEU A 69 14.50 0.13 0.71
C LEU A 69 15.81 -0.58 0.37
N THR A 70 16.86 0.20 0.11
CA THR A 70 18.24 -0.31 0.00
C THR A 70 18.73 -0.88 1.32
N VAL A 71 19.82 -1.67 1.30
CA VAL A 71 20.43 -2.25 2.52
C VAL A 71 20.78 -1.16 3.55
N THR A 72 21.22 0.01 3.09
CA THR A 72 21.52 1.15 3.95
C THR A 72 20.25 1.75 4.54
N GLN A 73 19.25 2.05 3.70
CA GLN A 73 17.98 2.65 4.16
C GLN A 73 17.19 1.74 5.10
N LYS A 74 17.31 0.42 4.97
CA LYS A 74 16.71 -0.54 5.91
C LYS A 74 17.23 -0.37 7.34
N ARG A 75 18.44 0.16 7.53
CA ARG A 75 19.06 0.39 8.84
C ARG A 75 18.67 1.72 9.48
N TYR A 76 17.98 2.59 8.75
CA TYR A 76 17.45 3.84 9.30
C TYR A 76 16.46 3.56 10.42
N CYS A 77 16.39 4.49 11.38
CA CYS A 77 15.35 4.42 12.39
C CYS A 77 13.98 4.65 11.74
N GLN A 78 12.89 4.24 12.42
CA GLN A 78 11.56 4.29 11.81
C GLN A 78 11.19 5.72 11.39
N ILE A 79 11.50 6.72 12.22
CA ILE A 79 11.18 8.12 11.90
C ILE A 79 11.92 8.66 10.66
N GLU A 80 13.16 8.21 10.43
CA GLU A 80 13.89 8.52 9.19
C GLU A 80 13.28 7.83 7.97
N LYS A 81 12.73 6.61 8.14
CA LYS A 81 12.02 5.91 7.06
C LYS A 81 10.69 6.58 6.73
N GLU A 82 9.95 7.08 7.73
CA GLU A 82 8.74 7.88 7.51
C GLU A 82 9.07 9.15 6.72
N LEU A 83 10.13 9.87 7.11
CA LEU A 83 10.57 11.06 6.38
C LEU A 83 11.00 10.72 4.94
N LEU A 84 11.69 9.60 4.75
CA LEU A 84 12.05 9.11 3.43
C LEU A 84 10.81 8.78 2.59
N ALA A 85 9.76 8.21 3.20
CA ALA A 85 8.49 7.97 2.52
C ALA A 85 7.80 9.27 2.10
N VAL A 86 7.83 10.31 2.95
CA VAL A 86 7.34 11.67 2.59
C VAL A 86 8.12 12.23 1.41
N GLN A 87 9.46 12.22 1.47
CA GLN A 87 10.31 12.72 0.39
C GLN A 87 10.05 11.95 -0.91
N PHE A 88 9.92 10.63 -0.82
CA PHE A 88 9.60 9.75 -1.94
C PHE A 88 8.22 10.05 -2.56
N GLY A 89 7.21 10.31 -1.74
CA GLY A 89 5.86 10.62 -2.20
C GLY A 89 5.73 11.99 -2.87
N LEU A 90 6.57 12.95 -2.49
CA LEU A 90 6.57 14.31 -3.05
C LEU A 90 7.46 14.47 -4.30
N ALA A 91 8.51 13.65 -4.42
CA ALA A 91 9.48 13.78 -5.51
C ALA A 91 9.07 13.08 -6.81
N ARG A 92 7.91 12.41 -6.85
CA ARG A 92 7.58 11.43 -7.86
C ARG A 92 6.29 11.73 -8.59
#